data_AF-J9EEW3-F1
#
_entry.id   AF-J9EEW3-F1
#
_cell.length_a   1.000
_cell.length_b   1.000
_cell.length_c   1.000
_cell.angle_alpha   90.00
_cell.angle_beta   90.00
_cell.angle_gamma   90.00
#
_symmetry.space_group_name_H-M   'P 1'
#
loop_
_entity.id
_entity.type
_entity.pdbx_description
1 polymer ?
#
loop_
_entity_poly.entity_id
_entity_poly.type
_entity_poly.pdbx_seq_one_letter_code
_entity_poly.pdbx_strand_id
1 'polypeptide(L)'
;NTEKKKRAQESLITYRPEYLKTFICFLALLVSLILNQLVICLAHDITSRDALPDLVFTLVPEQEWALAVGDMLTCIAGILALGFIAVFHRYRFIVLRRLIFTITVLYTFRAICLSVTHIPASYQNNYHKCAKPNHQATILSVLKRFAQHSFKLGLQISESDKLICGDLLFSGHTIFVSTTTFYFNHYSPHSIWPLRWCLILICIGGMICLSISRTHYSVDVLIAYWLSSFFFSLYHSFILLPHHVRIQTRTYRRLLLFWTMYELEVNVPSGRLENEIEWPLPWPKCLKRCVRNWNRREIETMAGRIAEKLDAHCVKTHL
;
A
#
# COMPACT_ATOMS: atom_id res chain seq x y z
N ASN A 1 -20.09 -10.13 -38.07
CA ASN A 1 -18.65 -10.45 -38.22
C ASN A 1 -17.74 -9.26 -37.87
N THR A 2 -18.17 -8.03 -38.14
CA THR A 2 -17.42 -6.78 -37.87
C THR A 2 -17.35 -6.42 -36.37
N GLU A 3 -18.40 -6.69 -35.59
CA GLU A 3 -18.38 -6.50 -34.13
C GLU A 3 -17.50 -7.51 -33.39
N LYS A 4 -17.47 -8.77 -33.85
CA LYS A 4 -16.52 -9.78 -33.34
C LYS A 4 -15.08 -9.39 -33.69
N LYS A 5 -14.83 -8.82 -34.87
CA LYS A 5 -13.51 -8.25 -35.24
C LYS A 5 -13.16 -7.02 -34.40
N LYS A 6 -14.09 -6.10 -34.13
CA LYS A 6 -13.87 -4.96 -33.22
C LYS A 6 -13.55 -5.41 -31.79
N ARG A 7 -14.33 -6.33 -31.20
CA ARG A 7 -14.02 -6.91 -29.88
C ARG A 7 -12.70 -7.70 -29.88
N ALA A 8 -12.39 -8.43 -30.95
CA ALA A 8 -11.12 -9.12 -31.09
C ALA A 8 -9.93 -8.14 -31.25
N GLN A 9 -10.14 -6.98 -31.88
CA GLN A 9 -9.13 -5.95 -32.09
C GLN A 9 -8.94 -5.06 -30.85
N GLU A 10 -9.98 -4.85 -30.04
CA GLU A 10 -9.90 -4.28 -28.69
C GLU A 10 -9.16 -5.24 -27.73
N SER A 11 -9.39 -6.57 -27.84
CA SER A 11 -8.73 -7.59 -27.01
C SER A 11 -7.21 -7.77 -27.23
N LEU A 12 -6.64 -7.07 -28.22
CA LEU A 12 -5.24 -7.17 -28.64
C LEU A 12 -4.40 -5.91 -28.35
N ILE A 13 -4.96 -4.88 -27.71
CA ILE A 13 -4.16 -3.72 -27.31
C ILE A 13 -3.33 -4.09 -26.07
N THR A 14 -2.14 -4.63 -26.34
CA THR A 14 -1.15 -4.93 -25.31
C THR A 14 -0.38 -3.65 -25.04
N TYR A 15 -0.69 -2.97 -23.94
CA TYR A 15 -0.02 -1.73 -23.56
C TYR A 15 1.44 -2.00 -23.21
N ARG A 16 2.34 -1.12 -23.68
CA ARG A 16 3.78 -1.29 -23.44
C ARG A 16 4.09 -1.08 -21.96
N PRO A 17 4.80 -2.04 -21.31
CA PRO A 17 5.28 -1.84 -19.95
C PRO A 17 6.39 -0.78 -19.97
N GLU A 18 6.09 0.43 -19.54
CA GLU A 18 7.05 1.54 -19.47
C GLU A 18 8.00 1.37 -18.27
N TYR A 19 8.94 0.43 -18.37
CA TYR A 19 9.84 0.02 -17.28
C TYR A 19 10.61 1.18 -16.65
N LEU A 20 11.06 2.15 -17.46
CA LEU A 20 11.79 3.31 -16.96
C LEU A 20 10.95 4.14 -15.99
N LYS A 21 9.67 4.38 -16.31
CA LYS A 21 8.76 5.13 -15.42
C LYS A 21 8.52 4.37 -14.12
N THR A 22 8.35 3.05 -14.20
CA THR A 22 8.19 2.21 -13.02
C THR A 22 9.46 2.21 -12.15
N PHE A 23 10.64 2.18 -12.75
CA PHE A 23 11.92 2.26 -12.05
C PHE A 23 12.12 3.61 -11.35
N ILE A 24 11.77 4.73 -12.00
CA ILE A 24 11.80 6.06 -11.39
C ILE A 24 10.86 6.13 -10.18
N CYS A 25 9.63 5.62 -10.29
CA CYS A 25 8.71 5.55 -9.15
C CYS A 25 9.27 4.71 -8.00
N PHE A 26 9.92 3.58 -8.32
CA PHE A 26 10.56 2.73 -7.31
C PHE A 26 11.70 3.46 -6.59
N LEU A 27 12.56 4.18 -7.32
CA LEU A 27 13.61 5.00 -6.70
C LEU A 27 13.00 6.10 -5.81
N ALA A 28 11.93 6.76 -6.26
CA ALA A 28 11.24 7.77 -5.46
C ALA A 28 10.64 7.18 -4.18
N LEU A 29 10.09 5.95 -4.23
CA LEU A 29 9.65 5.23 -3.04
C LEU A 29 10.81 4.94 -2.08
N LEU A 30 11.95 4.46 -2.58
CA LEU A 30 13.13 4.20 -1.75
C LEU A 30 13.60 5.46 -1.02
N VAL A 31 13.68 6.58 -1.74
CA VAL A 31 14.02 7.88 -1.15
C VAL A 31 13.02 8.27 -0.07
N SER A 32 11.72 8.12 -0.33
CA SER A 32 10.67 8.41 0.64
C SER A 32 10.77 7.55 1.90
N LEU A 33 11.04 6.26 1.76
CA LEU A 33 11.24 5.34 2.88
C LEU A 33 12.48 5.71 3.71
N ILE A 34 13.59 6.03 3.05
CA ILE A 34 14.82 6.53 3.70
C ILE A 34 14.54 7.80 4.50
N LEU A 35 13.82 8.76 3.90
CA LEU A 35 13.47 10.01 4.58
C LEU A 35 12.62 9.76 5.84
N ASN A 36 11.62 8.88 5.77
CA ASN A 36 10.82 8.53 6.95
C ASN A 36 11.68 7.95 8.07
N GLN A 37 12.56 7.00 7.75
CA GLN A 37 13.44 6.38 8.75
C GLN A 37 14.42 7.38 9.36
N LEU A 38 14.96 8.30 8.54
CA LEU A 38 15.84 9.35 9.02
C LEU A 38 15.12 10.30 9.98
N VAL A 39 13.92 10.76 9.62
CA VAL A 39 13.13 11.67 10.46
C VAL A 39 12.72 10.99 11.76
N ILE A 40 12.34 9.70 11.76
CA ILE A 40 12.05 8.95 12.99
C ILE A 40 13.30 8.88 13.90
N CYS A 41 14.48 8.63 13.33
CA CYS A 41 15.73 8.59 14.10
C CYS A 41 16.09 9.97 14.68
N LEU A 42 15.78 11.06 13.98
CA LEU A 42 15.99 12.43 14.47
C LEU A 42 14.99 12.76 15.59
N ALA A 43 13.71 12.46 15.38
CA ALA A 43 12.65 12.70 16.36
C ALA A 43 12.91 11.95 17.67
N HIS A 44 13.50 10.74 17.61
CA HIS A 44 13.78 9.91 18.78
C HIS A 44 14.52 10.62 19.93
N ASP A 45 15.44 11.54 19.62
CA ASP A 45 16.24 12.25 20.62
C ASP A 45 15.56 13.51 21.16
N ILE A 46 14.56 14.04 20.43
CA ILE A 46 13.90 15.33 20.71
C ILE A 46 12.56 15.13 21.42
N THR A 47 11.84 14.06 21.06
CA THR A 47 10.47 13.85 21.52
C THR A 47 10.40 13.54 23.01
N SER A 48 9.36 14.08 23.68
CA SER A 48 9.01 13.73 25.06
C SER A 48 8.72 12.22 25.20
N ARG A 49 8.73 11.74 26.45
CA ARG A 49 8.38 10.36 26.80
C ARG A 49 7.00 10.26 27.45
N ASP A 50 6.31 11.37 27.66
CA ASP A 50 4.96 11.38 28.24
C ASP A 50 3.92 11.14 27.14
N ALA A 51 3.21 10.02 27.20
CA ALA A 51 2.21 9.66 26.21
C ALA A 51 0.95 10.55 26.30
N LEU A 52 0.32 10.84 25.16
CA LEU A 52 -0.93 11.59 25.12
C LEU A 52 -2.13 10.68 25.45
N PRO A 53 -3.23 11.24 25.99
CA PRO A 53 -4.46 10.49 26.17
C PRO A 53 -5.09 10.11 24.82
N ASP A 54 -5.52 8.86 24.69
CA ASP A 54 -6.25 8.33 23.53
C ASP A 54 -7.46 7.53 24.01
N LEU A 55 -8.58 7.63 23.28
CA LEU A 55 -9.83 6.97 23.65
C LEU A 55 -9.68 5.45 23.76
N VAL A 56 -8.98 4.80 22.82
CA VAL A 56 -8.82 3.34 22.85
C VAL A 56 -7.99 2.91 24.06
N PHE A 57 -7.01 3.72 24.47
CA PHE A 57 -6.16 3.40 25.61
C PHE A 57 -6.91 3.50 26.95
N THR A 58 -8.01 4.26 27.00
CA THR A 58 -8.91 4.29 28.18
C THR A 58 -9.80 3.06 28.26
N LEU A 59 -10.11 2.43 27.13
CA LEU A 59 -11.00 1.28 27.05
C LEU A 59 -10.25 -0.06 27.14
N VAL A 60 -9.04 -0.12 26.60
CA VAL A 60 -8.27 -1.36 26.46
C VAL A 60 -6.85 -1.18 27.04
N PRO A 61 -6.41 -2.05 27.98
CA PRO A 61 -5.04 -2.05 28.47
C PRO A 61 -4.07 -2.50 27.38
N GLU A 62 -2.82 -2.01 27.44
CA GLU A 62 -1.77 -2.33 26.47
C GLU A 62 -1.59 -3.85 26.31
N GLN A 63 -1.63 -4.34 25.07
CA GLN A 63 -1.39 -5.74 24.73
C GLN A 63 -0.05 -5.88 23.99
N GLU A 64 0.98 -6.43 24.65
CA GLU A 64 2.33 -6.52 24.06
C GLU A 64 2.40 -7.49 22.87
N TRP A 65 1.64 -8.60 22.94
CA TRP A 65 1.55 -9.58 21.85
C TRP A 65 0.93 -9.00 20.57
N ALA A 66 0.09 -7.98 20.71
CA ALA A 66 -0.66 -7.41 19.60
C ALA A 66 0.24 -6.65 18.62
N LEU A 67 1.41 -6.16 19.06
CA LEU A 67 2.38 -5.54 18.16
C LEU A 67 2.91 -6.56 17.14
N ALA A 68 3.43 -7.68 17.63
CA ALA A 68 3.99 -8.72 16.77
C ALA A 68 2.93 -9.31 15.81
N VAL A 69 1.71 -9.51 16.31
CA VAL A 69 0.59 -9.99 15.49
C VAL A 69 0.18 -8.93 14.46
N GLY A 70 0.06 -7.66 14.85
CA GLY A 70 -0.27 -6.55 13.94
C GLY A 70 0.75 -6.39 12.81
N ASP A 71 2.03 -6.39 13.13
CA ASP A 71 3.12 -6.31 12.14
C ASP A 71 3.08 -7.52 11.19
N MET A 72 2.89 -8.74 11.72
CA MET A 72 2.75 -9.92 10.86
C MET A 72 1.53 -9.85 9.95
N LEU A 73 0.34 -9.52 10.49
CA LEU A 73 -0.89 -9.48 9.70
C LEU A 73 -0.81 -8.43 8.59
N THR A 74 -0.30 -7.24 8.90
CA THR A 74 -0.14 -6.17 7.90
C THR A 74 0.90 -6.51 6.85
N CYS A 75 2.02 -7.12 7.25
CA CYS A 75 3.06 -7.58 6.33
C CYS A 75 2.55 -8.71 5.41
N ILE A 76 1.89 -9.74 5.97
CA ILE A 76 1.33 -10.86 5.20
C ILE A 76 0.28 -10.35 4.21
N ALA A 77 -0.68 -9.54 4.66
CA ALA A 77 -1.71 -9.00 3.77
C ALA A 77 -1.10 -8.14 2.65
N GLY A 78 -0.16 -7.26 2.98
CA GLY A 78 0.53 -6.42 2.01
C GLY A 78 1.34 -7.23 0.99
N ILE A 79 2.11 -8.22 1.44
CA ILE A 79 2.92 -9.08 0.55
C ILE A 79 2.02 -9.95 -0.33
N LEU A 80 0.95 -10.53 0.20
CA LEU A 80 0.02 -11.34 -0.60
C LEU A 80 -0.68 -10.50 -1.67
N ALA A 81 -1.17 -9.31 -1.29
CA ALA A 81 -1.85 -8.40 -2.19
C ALA A 81 -0.89 -7.86 -3.28
N LEU A 82 0.29 -7.38 -2.89
CA LEU A 82 1.33 -6.88 -3.79
C LEU A 82 1.85 -8.00 -4.71
N GLY A 83 2.16 -9.16 -4.13
CA GLY A 83 2.65 -10.33 -4.84
C GLY A 83 1.65 -10.80 -5.88
N PHE A 84 0.35 -10.82 -5.54
CA PHE A 84 -0.68 -11.16 -6.51
C PHE A 84 -0.70 -10.20 -7.70
N ILE A 85 -0.68 -8.89 -7.45
CA ILE A 85 -0.66 -7.86 -8.51
C ILE A 85 0.61 -7.99 -9.36
N ALA A 86 1.77 -8.11 -8.73
CA ALA A 86 3.07 -8.12 -9.41
C ALA A 86 3.29 -9.39 -10.24
N VAL A 87 2.75 -10.53 -9.81
CA VAL A 87 2.97 -11.82 -10.45
C VAL A 87 1.87 -12.15 -11.46
N PHE A 88 0.61 -11.92 -11.07
CA PHE A 88 -0.54 -12.48 -11.78
C PHE A 88 -1.38 -11.47 -12.56
N HIS A 89 -1.17 -10.15 -12.44
CA HIS A 89 -1.97 -9.19 -13.20
C HIS A 89 -1.40 -8.99 -14.62
N ARG A 90 -2.24 -9.04 -15.67
CA ARG A 90 -1.82 -8.85 -17.08
C ARG A 90 -1.06 -7.53 -17.30
N TYR A 91 -1.58 -6.44 -16.75
CA TYR A 91 -0.96 -5.10 -16.82
C TYR A 91 -0.14 -4.72 -15.57
N ARG A 92 0.53 -5.71 -14.95
CA ARG A 92 1.24 -5.56 -13.66
C ARG A 92 2.12 -4.32 -13.53
N PHE A 93 2.91 -3.95 -14.54
CA PHE A 93 3.82 -2.80 -14.44
C PHE A 93 3.09 -1.45 -14.37
N ILE A 94 1.93 -1.34 -15.02
CA ILE A 94 1.09 -0.14 -14.96
C ILE A 94 0.47 -0.05 -13.56
N VAL A 95 -0.15 -1.13 -13.08
CA VAL A 95 -0.78 -1.17 -11.76
C VAL A 95 0.25 -0.95 -10.65
N LEU A 96 1.41 -1.60 -10.73
CA LEU A 96 2.49 -1.45 -9.76
C LEU A 96 3.02 -0.02 -9.74
N ARG A 97 3.19 0.63 -10.90
CA ARG A 97 3.60 2.03 -10.98
C ARG A 97 2.57 2.96 -10.29
N ARG A 98 1.27 2.72 -10.51
CA ARG A 98 0.19 3.47 -9.84
C ARG A 98 0.23 3.27 -8.33
N LEU A 99 0.39 2.03 -7.87
CA LEU A 99 0.48 1.67 -6.46
C LEU A 99 1.70 2.32 -5.80
N ILE A 100 2.89 2.13 -6.38
CA ILE A 100 4.14 2.69 -5.88
C ILE A 100 4.03 4.20 -5.79
N PHE A 101 3.53 4.88 -6.82
CA PHE A 101 3.36 6.33 -6.79
C PHE A 101 2.47 6.79 -5.64
N THR A 102 1.31 6.16 -5.44
CA THR A 102 0.40 6.50 -4.35
C THR A 102 1.06 6.31 -2.98
N ILE A 103 1.77 5.20 -2.79
CA ILE A 103 2.53 4.93 -1.57
C ILE A 103 3.63 6.00 -1.38
N THR A 104 4.40 6.32 -2.42
CA THR A 104 5.46 7.35 -2.37
C THR A 104 4.90 8.71 -1.93
N VAL A 105 3.75 9.12 -2.46
CA VAL A 105 3.12 10.40 -2.09
C VAL A 105 2.70 10.39 -0.61
N LEU A 106 2.05 9.31 -0.15
CA LEU A 106 1.63 9.16 1.24
C LEU A 106 2.82 9.15 2.21
N TYR A 107 3.87 8.39 1.90
CA TYR A 107 5.10 8.36 2.72
C TYR A 107 5.88 9.68 2.66
N THR A 108 5.84 10.41 1.55
CA THR A 108 6.49 11.73 1.49
C THR A 108 5.74 12.74 2.34
N PHE A 109 4.40 12.73 2.28
CA PHE A 109 3.58 13.53 3.17
C PHE A 109 3.82 13.17 4.64
N ARG A 110 3.94 11.87 4.96
CA ARG A 110 4.33 11.38 6.29
C ARG A 110 5.65 11.98 6.75
N ALA A 111 6.71 11.88 5.95
CA ALA A 111 8.03 12.40 6.31
C ALA A 111 7.99 13.90 6.59
N ILE A 112 7.21 14.67 5.81
CA ILE A 112 7.01 16.09 6.04
C ILE A 112 6.31 16.32 7.39
N CYS A 113 5.20 15.64 7.67
CA CYS A 113 4.50 15.79 8.95
C CYS A 113 5.39 15.46 10.15
N LEU A 114 6.12 14.34 10.10
CA LEU A 114 7.05 13.90 11.14
C LEU A 114 8.23 14.87 11.33
N SER A 115 8.60 15.64 10.30
CA SER A 115 9.66 16.65 10.38
C SER A 115 9.20 17.97 11.01
N VAL A 116 7.90 18.27 10.95
CA VAL A 116 7.34 19.55 11.42
C VAL A 116 6.84 19.42 12.86
N THR A 117 6.17 18.32 13.17
CA THR A 117 5.59 18.07 14.49
C THR A 117 6.12 16.74 15.01
N HIS A 118 6.44 16.69 16.30
CA HIS A 118 6.94 15.48 16.96
C HIS A 118 6.00 15.07 18.09
N ILE A 119 5.33 13.92 17.95
CA ILE A 119 4.44 13.36 18.98
C ILE A 119 5.15 12.22 19.73
N PRO A 120 5.05 12.17 21.08
CA PRO A 120 5.61 11.08 21.89
C PRO A 120 4.97 9.75 21.57
N ALA A 121 5.77 8.68 21.70
CA ALA A 121 5.27 7.32 21.53
C ALA A 121 4.12 7.02 22.51
N SER A 122 3.20 6.15 22.09
CA SER A 122 1.95 5.88 22.79
C SER A 122 2.03 4.77 23.85
N TYR A 123 3.20 4.18 24.10
CA TYR A 123 3.34 3.09 25.07
C TYR A 123 3.05 3.55 26.50
N GLN A 124 2.58 2.64 27.36
CA GLN A 124 2.26 2.94 28.75
C GLN A 124 3.50 3.33 29.57
N ASN A 125 4.66 2.76 29.26
CA ASN A 125 5.93 3.15 29.87
C ASN A 125 7.04 3.31 28.82
N ASN A 126 7.06 4.49 28.19
CA ASN A 126 8.07 4.85 27.21
C ASN A 126 9.49 4.83 27.79
N TYR A 127 9.71 5.16 29.06
CA TYR A 127 11.06 5.15 29.64
C TYR A 127 11.68 3.75 29.73
N HIS A 128 10.85 2.72 29.85
CA HIS A 128 11.30 1.32 29.87
C HIS A 128 11.49 0.76 28.46
N LYS A 129 10.51 0.97 27.57
CA LYS A 129 10.52 0.40 26.21
C LYS A 129 11.46 1.11 25.25
N CYS A 130 11.70 2.41 25.44
CA CYS A 130 12.49 3.20 24.51
C CYS A 130 13.98 3.18 24.85
N ALA A 131 14.83 3.16 23.83
CA ALA A 131 16.24 3.45 24.01
C ALA A 131 16.42 4.86 24.62
N LYS A 132 17.46 5.03 25.46
CA LYS A 132 17.72 6.32 26.11
C LYS A 132 18.07 7.37 25.04
N PRO A 133 17.44 8.56 25.08
CA PRO A 133 17.73 9.63 24.13
C PRO A 133 19.18 10.10 24.30
N ASN A 134 19.83 10.45 23.19
CA ASN A 134 21.14 11.08 23.20
C ASN A 134 20.99 12.59 22.98
N HIS A 135 20.94 13.37 24.06
CA HIS A 135 20.79 14.83 23.99
C HIS A 135 22.03 15.55 23.40
N GLN A 136 23.15 14.86 23.22
CA GLN A 136 24.36 15.35 22.53
C GLN A 136 24.59 14.60 21.22
N ALA A 137 23.52 14.19 20.54
CA ALA A 137 23.62 13.45 19.29
C ALA A 137 24.37 14.24 18.21
N THR A 138 25.59 13.81 17.88
CA THR A 138 26.28 14.25 16.67
C THR A 138 25.60 13.63 15.44
N ILE A 139 25.65 14.30 14.28
CA ILE A 139 25.14 13.79 12.99
C ILE A 139 25.59 12.34 12.72
N LEU A 140 26.84 12.02 13.04
CA LEU A 140 27.40 10.67 12.90
C LEU A 140 26.68 9.61 13.76
N SER A 141 26.23 9.97 14.96
CA SER A 141 25.49 9.07 15.86
C SER A 141 24.07 8.79 15.36
N VAL A 142 23.45 9.76 14.70
CA VAL A 142 22.14 9.60 14.05
C VAL A 142 22.30 8.74 12.80
N LEU A 143 23.31 9.00 11.97
CA LEU A 143 23.60 8.20 10.78
C LEU A 143 23.95 6.75 11.11
N LYS A 144 24.69 6.51 12.20
CA LYS A 144 24.99 5.14 12.68
C LYS A 144 23.71 4.40 13.08
N ARG A 145 22.81 5.06 13.83
CA ARG A 145 21.50 4.51 14.20
C ARG A 145 20.65 4.26 12.95
N PHE A 146 20.56 5.23 12.06
CA PHE A 146 19.87 5.09 10.78
C PHE A 146 20.43 3.89 9.98
N ALA A 147 21.75 3.73 9.88
CA ALA A 147 22.36 2.61 9.17
C ALA A 147 22.01 1.27 9.82
N GLN A 148 22.04 1.16 11.15
CA GLN A 148 21.66 -0.06 11.88
C GLN A 148 20.18 -0.43 11.70
N HIS A 149 19.30 0.56 11.56
CA HIS A 149 17.85 0.35 11.43
C HIS A 149 17.35 0.29 9.98
N SER A 150 18.10 0.84 9.01
CA SER A 150 17.74 0.82 7.59
C SER A 150 17.71 -0.59 7.00
N PHE A 151 18.57 -1.48 7.49
CA PHE A 151 18.59 -2.88 7.05
C PHE A 151 17.38 -3.70 7.51
N LYS A 152 16.57 -3.20 8.46
CA LYS A 152 15.43 -3.95 9.02
C LYS A 152 14.12 -3.83 8.22
N LEU A 153 14.13 -3.13 7.08
CA LEU A 153 12.98 -2.99 6.15
C LEU A 153 11.62 -2.68 6.83
N GLY A 154 11.63 -1.93 7.94
CA GLY A 154 10.41 -1.53 8.66
C GLY A 154 9.93 -2.48 9.77
N LEU A 155 10.55 -3.65 9.94
CA LEU A 155 10.22 -4.55 11.07
C LEU A 155 10.82 -4.02 12.38
N GLN A 156 10.00 -3.86 13.42
CA GLN A 156 10.43 -3.41 14.76
C GLN A 156 11.02 -4.54 15.62
N ILE A 157 11.76 -5.47 15.00
CA ILE A 157 12.41 -6.56 15.74
C ILE A 157 13.76 -6.05 16.25
N SER A 158 13.83 -5.75 17.54
CA SER A 158 15.07 -5.33 18.21
C SER A 158 15.72 -6.54 18.90
N GLU A 159 17.03 -6.76 18.70
CA GLU A 159 17.82 -7.82 19.36
C GLU A 159 18.17 -7.47 20.82
N SER A 160 18.01 -6.20 21.18
CA SER A 160 18.07 -5.70 22.55
C SER A 160 16.67 -5.18 22.85
N ASP A 161 16.01 -5.62 23.91
CA ASP A 161 14.61 -5.32 24.34
C ASP A 161 14.14 -3.85 24.32
N LYS A 162 14.95 -2.91 23.83
CA LYS A 162 14.64 -1.49 23.68
C LYS A 162 14.41 -1.12 22.22
N LEU A 163 13.31 -0.42 21.98
CA LEU A 163 12.86 0.07 20.68
C LEU A 163 13.31 1.52 20.45
N ILE A 164 13.45 1.92 19.18
CA ILE A 164 13.55 3.34 18.83
C ILE A 164 12.16 3.93 18.88
N CYS A 165 11.88 4.68 19.94
CA CYS A 165 10.67 5.49 20.04
C CYS A 165 10.94 6.86 19.43
N GLY A 166 10.71 6.98 18.13
CA GLY A 166 10.56 8.27 17.45
C GLY A 166 9.10 8.69 17.40
N ASP A 167 8.82 9.71 16.61
CA ASP A 167 7.44 10.07 16.30
C ASP A 167 6.77 8.98 15.45
N LEU A 168 5.58 8.58 15.88
CA LEU A 168 4.77 7.51 15.31
C LEU A 168 3.53 8.07 14.58
N LEU A 169 3.43 9.40 14.45
CA LEU A 169 2.37 10.08 13.70
C LEU A 169 2.25 9.50 12.30
N PHE A 170 1.00 9.19 11.94
CA PHE A 170 0.61 8.64 10.65
C PHE A 170 1.22 7.24 10.37
N SER A 171 0.49 6.17 10.65
CA SER A 171 1.05 4.81 10.65
C SER A 171 1.47 4.30 9.26
N GLY A 172 2.75 3.97 9.10
CA GLY A 172 3.29 3.39 7.86
C GLY A 172 2.72 2.01 7.53
N HIS A 173 2.59 1.13 8.53
CA HIS A 173 1.98 -0.19 8.36
C HIS A 173 0.56 -0.07 7.78
N THR A 174 -0.24 0.84 8.36
CA THR A 174 -1.59 1.11 7.89
C THR A 174 -1.60 1.68 6.47
N ILE A 175 -0.73 2.65 6.14
CA ILE A 175 -0.61 3.20 4.78
C ILE A 175 -0.33 2.08 3.77
N PHE A 176 0.67 1.24 4.06
CA PHE A 176 1.08 0.16 3.17
C PHE A 176 -0.03 -0.87 2.97
N VAL A 177 -0.60 -1.42 4.06
CA VAL A 177 -1.60 -2.49 3.97
C VAL A 177 -2.93 -1.98 3.40
N SER A 178 -3.38 -0.79 3.78
CA SER A 178 -4.65 -0.22 3.28
C SER A 178 -4.55 0.10 1.79
N THR A 179 -3.49 0.79 1.36
CA THR A 179 -3.29 1.14 -0.06
C THR A 179 -3.16 -0.12 -0.90
N THR A 180 -2.35 -1.10 -0.48
CA THR A 180 -2.18 -2.34 -1.24
C THR A 180 -3.48 -3.14 -1.32
N THR A 181 -4.27 -3.18 -0.23
CA THR A 181 -5.61 -3.82 -0.22
C THR A 181 -6.58 -3.11 -1.16
N PHE A 182 -6.62 -1.77 -1.18
CA PHE A 182 -7.47 -1.02 -2.12
C PHE A 182 -7.12 -1.31 -3.58
N TYR A 183 -5.83 -1.30 -3.92
CA TYR A 183 -5.39 -1.66 -5.27
C TYR A 183 -5.71 -3.13 -5.59
N PHE A 184 -5.51 -4.05 -4.66
CA PHE A 184 -5.84 -5.46 -4.87
C PHE A 184 -7.34 -5.64 -5.16
N ASN A 185 -8.22 -5.02 -4.37
CA ASN A 185 -9.66 -5.10 -4.58
C ASN A 185 -10.07 -4.48 -5.92
N HIS A 186 -9.45 -3.36 -6.31
CA HIS A 186 -9.78 -2.67 -7.56
C HIS A 186 -9.30 -3.42 -8.82
N TYR A 187 -8.11 -4.03 -8.79
CA TYR A 187 -7.46 -4.63 -9.97
C TYR A 187 -7.59 -6.16 -10.05
N SER A 188 -8.15 -6.82 -9.03
CA SER A 188 -8.45 -8.25 -9.11
C SER A 188 -9.74 -8.51 -9.91
N PRO A 189 -9.94 -9.70 -10.50
CA PRO A 189 -11.23 -10.09 -11.07
C PRO A 189 -12.28 -10.39 -9.99
N HIS A 190 -13.57 -10.24 -10.30
CA HIS A 190 -14.68 -10.52 -9.38
C HIS A 190 -14.71 -11.98 -8.88
N SER A 191 -14.23 -12.92 -9.69
CA SER A 191 -14.17 -14.35 -9.37
C SER A 191 -13.32 -14.68 -8.14
N ILE A 192 -12.41 -13.78 -7.70
CA ILE A 192 -11.56 -14.02 -6.51
C ILE A 192 -12.07 -13.31 -5.25
N TRP A 193 -13.38 -13.04 -5.17
CA TRP A 193 -14.00 -12.37 -4.03
C TRP A 193 -13.66 -12.97 -2.64
N PRO A 194 -13.49 -14.30 -2.43
CA PRO A 194 -13.15 -14.81 -1.09
C PRO A 194 -11.78 -14.34 -0.62
N LEU A 195 -10.81 -14.27 -1.54
CA LEU A 195 -9.46 -13.77 -1.24
C LEU A 195 -9.49 -12.28 -0.90
N ARG A 196 -10.34 -11.49 -1.58
CA ARG A 196 -10.56 -10.07 -1.25
C ARG A 196 -11.04 -9.90 0.18
N TRP A 197 -12.09 -10.64 0.57
CA TRP A 197 -12.62 -10.57 1.93
C TRP A 197 -11.60 -11.04 2.98
N CYS A 198 -10.88 -12.12 2.69
CA CYS A 198 -9.81 -12.59 3.56
C CYS A 198 -8.76 -11.49 3.82
N LEU A 199 -8.27 -10.83 2.76
CA LEU A 199 -7.30 -9.74 2.89
C LEU A 199 -7.88 -8.50 3.59
N ILE A 200 -9.15 -8.15 3.34
CA ILE A 200 -9.82 -7.05 4.06
C ILE A 200 -9.90 -7.36 5.56
N LEU A 201 -10.29 -8.58 5.94
CA LEU A 201 -10.38 -9.00 7.34
C LEU A 201 -9.02 -9.00 8.02
N ILE A 202 -7.97 -9.51 7.35
CA ILE A 202 -6.59 -9.45 7.87
C ILE A 202 -6.13 -8.00 8.02
N CYS A 203 -6.45 -7.12 7.06
CA CYS A 203 -6.12 -5.69 7.12
C CYS A 203 -6.80 -5.01 8.32
N ILE A 204 -8.10 -5.26 8.54
CA ILE A 204 -8.85 -4.72 9.69
C ILE A 204 -8.27 -5.27 11.00
N GLY A 205 -8.04 -6.58 11.07
CA GLY A 205 -7.42 -7.21 12.23
C GLY A 205 -6.05 -6.62 12.56
N GLY A 206 -5.21 -6.38 11.54
CA GLY A 206 -3.91 -5.74 11.70
C GLY A 206 -4.01 -4.31 12.25
N MET A 207 -4.93 -3.49 11.71
CA MET A 207 -5.16 -2.12 12.21
C MET A 207 -5.66 -2.09 13.67
N ILE A 208 -6.54 -3.04 14.05
CA ILE A 208 -7.01 -3.19 15.43
C ILE A 208 -5.83 -3.59 16.34
N CYS A 209 -5.04 -4.59 15.94
CA CYS A 209 -3.87 -5.05 16.69
C CYS A 209 -2.86 -3.92 16.92
N LEU A 210 -2.56 -3.10 15.91
CA LEU A 210 -1.67 -1.94 16.02
C LEU A 210 -2.19 -0.85 16.96
N SER A 211 -3.52 -0.71 17.06
CA SER A 211 -4.14 0.26 17.97
C SER A 211 -4.10 -0.23 19.42
N ILE A 212 -4.44 -1.50 19.68
CA ILE A 212 -4.43 -2.07 21.05
C ILE A 212 -3.01 -2.32 21.59
N SER A 213 -2.03 -2.48 20.70
CA SER A 213 -0.61 -2.60 21.10
C SER A 213 -0.01 -1.29 21.60
N ARG A 214 -0.74 -0.17 21.46
CA ARG A 214 -0.27 1.19 21.76
C ARG A 214 1.01 1.56 21.02
N THR A 215 1.26 0.95 19.86
CA THR A 215 2.37 1.33 18.97
C THR A 215 2.03 2.60 18.19
N HIS A 216 0.75 2.80 17.89
CA HIS A 216 0.25 4.02 17.26
C HIS A 216 -0.95 4.55 18.03
N TYR A 217 -1.15 5.86 18.01
CA TYR A 217 -2.42 6.42 18.46
C TYR A 217 -3.54 5.98 17.52
N SER A 218 -4.76 5.88 18.04
CA SER A 218 -5.93 5.50 17.24
C SER A 218 -6.15 6.49 16.10
N VAL A 219 -5.87 7.77 16.36
CA VAL A 219 -5.93 8.83 15.35
C VAL A 219 -4.95 8.60 14.19
N ASP A 220 -3.76 8.05 14.45
CA ASP A 220 -2.76 7.78 13.42
C ASP A 220 -3.22 6.70 12.45
N VAL A 221 -3.87 5.66 12.99
CA VAL A 221 -4.42 4.55 12.19
C VAL A 221 -5.62 5.03 11.37
N LEU A 222 -6.51 5.83 11.97
CA LEU A 222 -7.67 6.39 11.28
C LEU A 222 -7.26 7.35 10.16
N ILE A 223 -6.39 8.32 10.44
CA ILE A 223 -5.91 9.28 9.43
C ILE A 223 -5.16 8.55 8.31
N ALA A 224 -4.33 7.55 8.63
CA ALA A 224 -3.66 6.70 7.65
C ALA A 224 -4.65 6.01 6.71
N TYR A 225 -5.70 5.38 7.25
CA TYR A 225 -6.73 4.74 6.44
C TYR A 225 -7.47 5.73 5.54
N TRP A 226 -7.91 6.86 6.09
CA TRP A 226 -8.65 7.89 5.36
C TRP A 226 -7.82 8.53 4.25
N LEU A 227 -6.56 8.88 4.52
CA LEU A 227 -5.68 9.43 3.50
C LEU A 227 -5.35 8.41 2.40
N SER A 228 -5.09 7.15 2.74
CA SER A 228 -4.92 6.09 1.74
C SER A 228 -6.15 5.96 0.83
N SER A 229 -7.36 5.97 1.41
CA SER A 229 -8.62 5.90 0.65
C SER A 229 -8.83 7.13 -0.23
N PHE A 230 -8.52 8.31 0.30
CA PHE A 230 -8.63 9.58 -0.42
C PHE A 230 -7.67 9.63 -1.61
N PHE A 231 -6.38 9.34 -1.42
CA PHE A 231 -5.40 9.34 -2.51
C PHE A 231 -5.68 8.25 -3.54
N PHE A 232 -6.12 7.07 -3.10
CA PHE A 232 -6.59 6.02 -4.01
C PHE A 232 -7.74 6.54 -4.89
N SER A 233 -8.77 7.14 -4.28
CA SER A 233 -9.94 7.67 -5.00
C SER A 233 -9.58 8.83 -5.91
N LEU A 234 -8.67 9.71 -5.47
CA LEU A 234 -8.17 10.83 -6.25
C LEU A 234 -7.44 10.35 -7.50
N TYR A 235 -6.51 9.40 -7.35
CA TYR A 235 -5.78 8.80 -8.47
C TYR A 235 -6.74 8.12 -9.45
N HIS A 236 -7.69 7.33 -8.95
CA HIS A 236 -8.61 6.59 -9.80
C HIS A 236 -9.66 7.49 -10.48
N SER A 237 -10.06 8.59 -9.84
CA SER A 237 -10.89 9.61 -10.47
C SER A 237 -10.15 10.32 -11.61
N PHE A 238 -8.86 10.58 -11.43
CA PHE A 238 -8.02 11.20 -12.46
C PHE A 238 -7.90 10.30 -13.72
N ILE A 239 -7.69 8.99 -13.55
CA ILE A 239 -7.56 8.08 -14.70
C ILE A 239 -8.88 7.83 -15.44
N LEU A 240 -10.03 8.02 -14.79
CA LEU A 240 -11.34 7.88 -15.44
C LEU A 240 -11.63 9.01 -16.43
N LEU A 241 -11.02 10.18 -16.24
CA LEU A 241 -11.18 11.31 -17.16
C LEU A 241 -10.45 11.03 -18.49
N PRO A 242 -11.06 11.35 -19.64
CA PRO A 242 -10.40 11.28 -20.94
C PRO A 242 -9.18 12.22 -21.02
N HIS A 243 -8.12 11.80 -21.71
CA HIS A 243 -6.86 12.57 -21.85
C HIS A 243 -7.06 14.02 -22.32
N HIS A 244 -7.95 14.26 -23.28
CA HIS A 244 -8.21 15.61 -23.78
C HIS A 244 -8.78 16.55 -22.70
N VAL A 245 -9.62 16.02 -21.79
CA VAL A 245 -10.19 16.79 -20.67
C VAL A 245 -9.13 17.08 -19.61
N ARG A 246 -8.21 16.15 -19.35
CA ARG A 246 -7.13 16.32 -18.36
C ARG A 246 -6.27 17.55 -18.67
N ILE A 247 -5.91 17.73 -19.94
CA ILE A 247 -5.05 18.83 -20.41
C ILE A 247 -5.77 20.18 -20.32
N GLN A 248 -7.09 20.20 -20.61
CA GLN A 248 -7.89 21.42 -20.59
C GLN A 248 -8.20 21.91 -19.17
N THR A 249 -8.22 21.01 -18.19
CA THR A 249 -8.60 21.34 -16.81
C THR A 249 -7.45 22.05 -16.09
N ARG A 250 -7.58 23.37 -15.87
CA ARG A 250 -6.55 24.20 -15.19
C ARG A 250 -6.14 23.68 -13.81
N THR A 251 -7.06 23.09 -13.05
CA THR A 251 -6.81 22.55 -11.70
C THR A 251 -5.77 21.43 -11.71
N TYR A 252 -5.80 20.55 -12.72
CA TYR A 252 -4.83 19.45 -12.86
C TYR A 252 -3.46 19.92 -13.37
N ARG A 253 -3.35 21.14 -13.89
CA ARG A 253 -2.08 21.68 -14.41
C ARG A 253 -1.20 22.35 -13.35
N ARG A 254 -1.79 22.83 -12.24
CA ARG A 254 -1.07 23.68 -11.26
C ARG A 254 -0.38 22.91 -10.14
N LEU A 255 -0.90 21.75 -9.74
CA LEU A 255 -0.32 20.97 -8.65
C LEU A 255 0.68 19.96 -9.21
N LEU A 256 1.89 19.95 -8.66
CA LEU A 256 2.97 19.01 -9.04
C LEU A 256 2.51 17.55 -9.00
N LEU A 257 1.62 17.23 -8.05
CA LEU A 257 1.00 15.91 -7.92
C LEU A 257 0.23 15.50 -9.19
N PHE A 258 -0.59 16.37 -9.75
CA PHE A 258 -1.39 16.05 -10.94
C PHE A 258 -0.54 16.05 -12.21
N TRP A 259 0.49 16.90 -12.29
CA TRP A 259 1.44 16.86 -13.39
C TRP A 259 2.20 15.53 -13.42
N THR A 260 2.70 15.05 -12.28
CA THR A 260 3.36 13.73 -12.20
C THR A 260 2.41 12.58 -12.52
N MET A 261 1.16 12.61 -12.03
CA MET A 261 0.14 11.63 -12.42
C MET A 261 -0.12 11.63 -13.93
N TYR A 262 -0.18 12.82 -14.56
CA TYR A 262 -0.34 12.95 -16.01
C TYR A 262 0.80 12.28 -16.75
N GLU A 263 2.06 12.60 -16.43
CA GLU A 263 3.26 12.02 -17.07
C GLU A 263 3.33 10.49 -16.96
N LEU A 264 2.91 9.95 -15.81
CA LEU A 264 2.85 8.50 -15.60
C LEU A 264 1.77 7.82 -16.46
N GLU A 265 0.70 8.54 -16.83
CA GLU A 265 -0.48 7.97 -17.50
C GLU A 265 -0.59 8.36 -18.99
N VAL A 266 0.30 9.18 -19.56
CA VAL A 266 0.25 9.63 -20.97
C VAL A 266 0.04 8.49 -21.97
N ASN A 267 0.73 7.35 -21.77
CA ASN A 267 0.71 6.21 -22.68
C ASN A 267 -0.26 5.09 -22.26
N VAL A 268 -1.10 5.36 -21.26
CA VAL A 268 -2.11 4.41 -20.73
C VAL A 268 -3.49 4.86 -21.18
N PRO A 269 -4.41 3.95 -21.54
CA PRO A 269 -5.77 4.34 -21.91
C PRO A 269 -6.48 5.08 -20.77
N SER A 270 -7.37 5.99 -21.15
CA SER A 270 -8.31 6.56 -20.19
C SER A 270 -9.32 5.49 -19.76
N GLY A 271 -9.70 5.46 -18.49
CA GLY A 271 -10.65 4.51 -17.94
C GLY A 271 -10.00 3.38 -17.13
N ARG A 272 -10.84 2.39 -16.77
CA ARG A 272 -10.45 1.24 -15.97
C ARG A 272 -9.73 0.21 -16.85
N LEU A 273 -8.63 -0.34 -16.34
CA LEU A 273 -7.94 -1.46 -16.98
C LEU A 273 -8.77 -2.73 -16.84
N GLU A 274 -8.67 -3.64 -17.81
CA GLU A 274 -9.30 -4.95 -17.71
C GLU A 274 -8.59 -5.78 -16.63
N ASN A 275 -9.36 -6.28 -15.67
CA ASN A 275 -8.86 -7.06 -14.53
C ASN A 275 -8.66 -8.53 -14.95
N GLU A 276 -7.66 -8.75 -15.81
CA GLU A 276 -7.31 -10.08 -16.29
C GLU A 276 -6.08 -10.65 -15.58
N ILE A 277 -6.14 -11.96 -15.28
CA ILE A 277 -5.04 -12.69 -14.67
C ILE A 277 -4.13 -13.25 -15.78
N GLU A 278 -2.83 -13.02 -15.69
CA GLU A 278 -1.83 -13.61 -16.58
C GLU A 278 -0.91 -14.55 -15.81
N TRP A 279 -0.65 -15.73 -16.39
CA TRP A 279 0.38 -16.62 -15.87
C TRP A 279 1.77 -16.12 -16.31
N PRO A 280 2.68 -15.83 -15.37
CA PRO A 280 3.92 -15.10 -15.65
C PRO A 280 4.98 -15.92 -16.41
N LEU A 281 4.93 -17.25 -16.32
CA LEU A 281 5.95 -18.14 -16.88
C LEU A 281 5.48 -18.78 -18.20
N PRO A 282 6.38 -19.12 -19.13
CA PRO A 282 6.00 -19.86 -20.35
C PRO A 282 5.50 -21.29 -20.03
N TRP A 283 5.95 -21.85 -18.90
CA TRP A 283 5.63 -23.18 -18.39
C TRP A 283 5.10 -23.10 -16.95
N PRO A 284 4.40 -24.13 -16.43
CA PRO A 284 3.84 -25.26 -17.16
C PRO A 284 2.60 -24.85 -18.00
N LYS A 285 2.46 -25.43 -19.20
CA LYS A 285 1.39 -25.09 -20.16
C LYS A 285 -0.02 -25.35 -19.58
N CYS A 286 -0.16 -26.28 -18.65
CA CYS A 286 -1.42 -26.58 -17.97
C CYS A 286 -1.93 -25.39 -17.15
N LEU A 287 -1.07 -24.73 -16.37
CA LEU A 287 -1.43 -23.56 -15.56
C LEU A 287 -1.75 -22.35 -16.44
N LYS A 288 -0.96 -22.12 -17.49
CA LYS A 288 -1.25 -21.07 -18.48
C LYS A 288 -2.60 -21.27 -19.16
N ARG A 289 -2.96 -22.53 -19.50
CA ARG A 289 -4.26 -22.88 -20.06
C ARG A 289 -5.38 -22.69 -19.02
N CYS A 290 -5.15 -23.11 -17.78
CA CYS A 290 -6.09 -22.94 -16.67
C CYS A 290 -6.44 -21.46 -16.45
N VAL A 291 -5.43 -20.58 -16.34
CA VAL A 291 -5.62 -19.13 -16.17
C VAL A 291 -6.33 -18.51 -17.37
N ARG A 292 -5.98 -18.90 -18.60
CA ARG A 292 -6.68 -18.40 -19.79
C ARG A 292 -8.15 -18.81 -19.80
N ASN A 293 -8.45 -20.05 -19.45
CA ASN A 293 -9.81 -20.56 -19.40
C ASN A 293 -10.61 -19.91 -18.26
N TRP A 294 -9.95 -19.59 -17.14
CA TRP A 294 -10.51 -18.81 -16.03
C TRP A 294 -10.94 -17.40 -16.48
N ASN A 295 -10.05 -16.66 -17.15
CA ASN A 295 -10.38 -15.32 -17.67
C ASN A 295 -11.52 -15.35 -18.69
N ARG A 296 -11.53 -16.34 -19.58
CA ARG A 296 -12.58 -16.49 -20.60
C ARG A 296 -13.90 -17.03 -20.07
N ARG A 297 -13.93 -17.54 -18.84
CA ARG A 297 -15.10 -18.16 -18.21
C ARG A 297 -15.69 -19.30 -19.07
N GLU A 298 -14.82 -20.12 -19.67
CA GLU A 298 -15.24 -21.23 -20.54
C GLU A 298 -15.86 -22.38 -19.71
N ILE A 299 -17.18 -22.56 -19.78
CA ILE A 299 -18.00 -23.52 -19.00
C ILE A 299 -17.55 -24.98 -19.17
N GLU A 300 -17.03 -25.31 -20.35
CA GLU A 300 -16.53 -26.65 -20.69
C GLU A 300 -15.33 -27.08 -19.83
N THR A 301 -14.63 -26.12 -19.23
CA THR A 301 -13.41 -26.38 -18.47
C THR A 301 -13.67 -26.23 -16.97
N MET A 302 -13.03 -27.06 -16.14
CA MET A 302 -13.20 -27.00 -14.69
C MET A 302 -12.89 -25.61 -14.12
N ALA A 303 -11.83 -24.96 -14.62
CA ALA A 303 -11.43 -23.62 -14.20
C ALA A 303 -12.48 -22.54 -14.54
N GLY A 304 -13.01 -22.54 -15.77
CA GLY A 304 -14.04 -21.59 -16.17
C GLY A 304 -15.35 -21.80 -15.40
N ARG A 305 -15.74 -23.06 -15.16
CA ARG A 305 -16.94 -23.41 -14.38
C ARG A 305 -16.84 -22.96 -12.92
N ILE A 306 -15.66 -23.07 -12.30
CA ILE A 306 -15.42 -22.57 -10.94
C ILE A 306 -15.48 -21.03 -10.92
N ALA A 307 -14.82 -20.37 -11.88
CA ALA A 307 -14.82 -18.92 -11.99
C ALA A 307 -16.24 -18.35 -12.14
N GLU A 308 -17.07 -18.97 -12.99
CA GLU A 308 -18.46 -18.59 -13.20
C GLU A 308 -19.32 -18.84 -11.96
N LYS A 309 -19.17 -19.98 -11.29
CA LYS A 309 -19.87 -20.25 -10.03
C LYS A 309 -19.52 -19.23 -8.95
N LEU A 310 -18.24 -18.88 -8.82
CA LEU A 310 -17.78 -17.89 -7.84
C LEU A 310 -18.30 -16.49 -8.15
N ASP A 311 -18.34 -16.11 -9.43
CA ASP A 311 -18.90 -14.84 -9.89
C ASP A 311 -20.41 -14.76 -9.65
N ALA A 312 -21.14 -15.86 -9.92
CA ALA A 312 -22.59 -15.94 -9.70
C ALA A 312 -22.98 -15.85 -8.22
N HIS A 313 -22.14 -16.38 -7.32
CA HIS A 313 -22.32 -16.30 -5.86
C HIS A 313 -21.58 -15.11 -5.24
N CYS A 314 -21.06 -14.19 -6.05
CA CYS A 314 -20.41 -13.00 -5.54
C CYS A 314 -21.46 -12.18 -4.75
N VAL A 315 -21.13 -11.88 -3.50
CA VAL A 315 -21.90 -10.90 -2.72
C VAL A 315 -21.89 -9.60 -3.52
N LYS A 316 -23.07 -9.09 -3.90
CA LYS A 316 -23.22 -7.82 -4.62
C LYS A 316 -22.85 -6.67 -3.67
N THR A 317 -21.56 -6.44 -3.50
CA THR A 317 -21.04 -5.25 -2.82
C THR A 317 -20.52 -4.26 -3.86
N HIS A 318 -20.64 -2.97 -3.57
CA HIS A 318 -20.05 -1.90 -4.39
C HIS A 318 -18.52 -1.79 -4.23
N LEU A 319 -17.86 -2.81 -3.67
CA LEU A 319 -16.44 -2.86 -3.32
C LEU A 319 -15.56 -3.42 -4.45
#